data_AF-A0A971YU83-F1
#
_entry.id   AF-A0A971YU83-F1
#
_cell.length_a   1.000
_cell.length_b   1.000
_cell.length_c   1.000
_cell.angle_alpha   90.00
_cell.angle_beta   90.00
_cell.angle_gamma   90.00
#
_symmetry.space_group_name_H-M   'P 1'
#
loop_
_entity.id
_entity.type
_entity.pdbx_description
1 polymer ?
#
loop_
_entity_poly.entity_id
_entity_poly.type
_entity_poly.pdbx_seq_one_letter_code
_entity_poly.pdbx_strand_id
1 'polypeptide(L)' 'MAGLQVRELVNARSQVLRRLQVKAAELDNEQSLQMMQENPRIIIRPLLTDGQKVWLRFDEDVYSQVINAM' A
#
# COMPACT_ATOMS: atom_id res chain seq x y z
N MET A 1 -6.71 -5.82 -9.24
CA MET A 1 -7.30 -5.01 -8.16
C MET A 1 -7.40 -3.59 -8.67
N ALA A 2 -8.58 -2.96 -8.71
CA ALA A 2 -8.76 -1.51 -8.74
C ALA A 2 -7.80 -0.62 -9.59
N GLY A 3 -7.22 -1.15 -10.68
CA GLY A 3 -6.14 -0.51 -11.44
C GLY A 3 -4.77 -0.36 -10.74
N LEU A 4 -4.61 -0.77 -9.48
CA LEU A 4 -3.37 -0.60 -8.70
C LEU A 4 -2.48 -1.84 -8.77
N GLN A 5 -1.18 -1.66 -9.00
CA GLN A 5 -0.18 -2.72 -8.94
C GLN A 5 0.18 -3.04 -7.50
N VAL A 6 0.51 -4.31 -7.23
CA VAL A 6 0.82 -4.80 -5.87
C VAL A 6 1.99 -4.03 -5.25
N ARG A 7 3.03 -3.74 -6.05
CA ARG A 7 4.19 -2.96 -5.60
C ARG A 7 3.86 -1.54 -5.13
N GLU A 8 2.75 -0.96 -5.58
CA GLU A 8 2.32 0.40 -5.18
C GLU A 8 1.76 0.44 -3.75
N LEU A 9 1.44 -0.72 -3.17
CA LEU A 9 1.04 -0.85 -1.77
C LEU A 9 2.23 -0.82 -0.80
N VAL A 10 3.47 -0.92 -1.32
CA VAL A 10 4.68 -0.96 -0.51
C VAL A 10 5.12 0.45 -0.11
N ASN A 11 5.27 0.67 1.20
CA ASN A 11 5.81 1.88 1.78
C ASN A 11 7.32 1.94 1.53
N ALA A 12 7.73 2.69 0.50
CA ALA A 12 9.14 2.93 0.17
C ALA A 12 9.96 3.52 1.35
N ARG A 13 9.32 4.16 2.33
CA ARG A 13 9.96 4.70 3.54
C ARG A 13 9.94 3.72 4.72
N SER A 14 9.62 2.45 4.50
CA SER A 14 9.60 1.42 5.55
C SER A 14 10.98 1.25 6.18
N GLN A 15 11.03 1.20 7.52
CA GLN A 15 12.26 0.88 8.22
C GLN A 15 12.73 -0.56 7.94
N VAL A 16 11.80 -1.49 7.67
CA VAL A 16 12.14 -2.88 7.33
C VAL A 16 12.92 -2.93 6.02
N LEU A 17 12.43 -2.26 4.97
CA LEU A 17 13.13 -2.18 3.69
C LEU A 17 14.51 -1.54 3.82
N ARG A 18 14.63 -0.48 4.63
CA ARG A 18 15.93 0.14 4.93
C ARG A 18 16.91 -0.81 5.62
N ARG A 19 16.44 -1.63 6.56
CA ARG A 19 17.27 -2.64 7.25
C ARG A 19 17.70 -3.77 6.32
N LEU A 20 16.83 -4.17 5.40
CA LEU A 20 17.10 -5.19 4.39
C LEU A 20 17.90 -4.65 3.20
N GLN A 21 18.14 -3.34 3.13
CA GLN A 21 18.82 -2.67 2.02
C GLN A 21 18.15 -2.88 0.65
N VAL A 22 16.83 -3.10 0.64
CA VAL A 22 16.02 -3.30 -0.57
C VAL A 22 15.24 -2.02 -0.87
N LYS A 23 15.20 -1.58 -2.12
CA LYS A 23 14.34 -0.45 -2.53
C LYS A 23 13.00 -0.97 -3.05
N ALA A 24 11.92 -0.30 -2.67
CA ALA A 24 10.58 -0.68 -3.16
C ALA A 24 10.45 -0.65 -4.70
N ALA A 25 11.22 0.19 -5.38
CA ALA A 25 11.22 0.27 -6.85
C ALA A 25 11.89 -0.94 -7.53
N GLU A 26 12.69 -1.72 -6.79
CA GLU A 26 13.40 -2.90 -7.28
C GLU A 26 12.56 -4.18 -7.12
N LEU A 27 11.45 -4.10 -6.37
CA LEU A 27 10.55 -5.24 -6.16
C LEU A 27 9.55 -5.33 -7.31
N ASP A 28 9.42 -6.53 -7.88
CA ASP A 28 8.29 -6.88 -8.73
C ASP A 28 7.01 -7.15 -7.90
N ASN A 29 5.92 -7.49 -8.56
CA ASN A 29 4.64 -7.73 -7.87
C ASN A 29 4.66 -8.98 -6.97
N GLU A 30 5.37 -10.05 -7.35
CA GLU A 30 5.40 -11.30 -6.61
C GLU A 30 6.28 -11.15 -5.36
N GLN A 31 7.47 -10.59 -5.53
CA GLN A 31 8.38 -10.26 -4.44
C GLN A 31 7.74 -9.26 -3.46
N SER A 32 7.03 -8.24 -3.98
CA SER A 32 6.28 -7.31 -3.14
C SER A 32 5.23 -8.05 -2.31
N LEU A 33 4.47 -8.97 -2.92
CA LEU A 33 3.44 -9.73 -2.24
C LEU A 33 4.03 -10.61 -1.12
N GLN A 34 5.12 -11.32 -1.42
CA GLN A 34 5.82 -12.16 -0.44
C GLN A 34 6.36 -11.31 0.72
N MET A 35 7.05 -10.21 0.42
CA MET A 35 7.57 -9.31 1.46
C MET A 35 6.47 -8.72 2.33
N MET A 36 5.30 -8.40 1.74
CA MET A 36 4.16 -7.89 2.51
C MET A 36 3.56 -8.94 3.45
N GLN A 37 3.54 -10.21 3.05
CA GLN A 37 3.10 -11.32 3.93
C GLN A 37 4.06 -11.52 5.10
N GLU A 38 5.37 -11.55 4.82
CA GLU A 38 6.41 -11.74 5.83
C GLU A 38 6.56 -10.53 6.76
N ASN A 39 6.38 -9.32 6.21
CA ASN A 39 6.61 -8.06 6.90
C ASN A 39 5.42 -7.09 6.69
N PRO A 40 4.25 -7.31 7.31
CA PRO A 40 3.07 -6.49 7.05
C PRO A 40 3.24 -4.99 7.30
N ARG A 41 4.22 -4.59 8.13
CA ARG A 41 4.55 -3.18 8.41
C ARG A 41 5.10 -2.42 7.19
N ILE A 42 5.48 -3.12 6.12
CA ILE A 42 5.90 -2.47 4.87
C ILE A 42 4.71 -1.96 4.04
N ILE A 43 3.49 -2.37 4.33
CA ILE A 43 2.29 -1.93 3.60
C ILE A 43 2.00 -0.46 3.97
N ILE A 44 1.61 0.38 3.00
CA ILE A 44 1.12 1.73 3.26
C ILE A 44 -0.20 1.67 4.04
N ARG A 45 -0.28 2.43 5.13
CA ARG A 45 -1.46 2.48 6.02
C ARG A 45 -1.84 3.93 6.36
N PRO A 46 -3.12 4.23 6.64
CA PRO A 46 -4.28 3.34 6.43
C PRO A 46 -4.51 3.02 4.94
N LEU A 47 -5.27 1.96 4.68
CA LEU A 47 -5.71 1.54 3.35
C LEU A 47 -7.22 1.41 3.39
N LEU A 48 -7.90 2.14 2.51
CA LEU A 48 -9.35 2.09 2.32
C LEU A 48 -9.64 1.59 0.91
N THR A 49 -10.68 0.78 0.75
CA THR A 49 -11.09 0.25 -0.57
C THR A 49 -12.59 -0.03 -0.58
N ASP A 50 -13.24 0.26 -1.71
CA ASP A 50 -14.62 -0.09 -2.01
C ASP A 50 -14.71 -1.31 -2.96
N GLY A 51 -13.56 -1.95 -3.25
CA GLY A 51 -13.43 -3.04 -4.22
C GLY A 51 -13.18 -2.59 -5.66
N GLN A 52 -13.50 -1.34 -6.01
CA GLN A 52 -13.24 -0.74 -7.33
C GLN A 52 -12.03 0.19 -7.33
N LYS A 53 -11.80 0.90 -6.22
CA LYS A 53 -10.72 1.85 -6.01
C LYS A 53 -10.06 1.61 -4.65
N VAL A 54 -8.76 1.89 -4.58
CA VAL A 54 -7.98 1.85 -3.34
C VAL A 54 -7.49 3.27 -3.04
N TRP A 55 -7.69 3.71 -1.80
CA TRP A 55 -7.15 4.95 -1.26
C TRP A 55 -6.08 4.61 -0.23
N LEU A 56 -4.93 5.25 -0.38
CA LEU A 56 -3.75 5.02 0.46
C LEU A 56 -3.48 6.24 1.32
N ARG A 57 -3.10 6.00 2.57
CA ARG A 57 -2.92 7.03 3.62
C ARG A 57 -4.23 7.71 4.00
N PHE A 58 -4.20 8.42 5.11
CA PHE A 58 -5.35 9.19 5.55
C PHE A 58 -5.35 10.55 4.86
N ASP A 59 -6.51 10.90 4.32
CA ASP A 59 -6.85 12.22 3.79
C ASP A 59 -8.31 12.46 4.16
N GLU A 60 -8.56 13.51 4.96
CA GLU A 60 -9.87 13.76 5.57
C GLU A 60 -10.94 14.07 4.52
N ASP A 61 -10.61 14.91 3.53
CA ASP A 61 -11.54 15.30 2.47
C ASP A 61 -11.93 14.09 1.62
N VAL A 62 -10.93 13.27 1.25
CA VAL A 62 -11.16 12.04 0.47
C VAL A 62 -12.00 11.05 1.25
N TYR A 63 -11.67 10.81 2.53
CA TYR A 63 -12.41 9.85 3.35
C TYR A 63 -13.85 10.30 3.56
N SER A 64 -14.08 11.60 3.79
CA SER A 64 -15.41 12.16 3.95
C SER A 64 -16.25 11.97 2.68
N GLN A 65 -15.67 12.20 1.50
CA GLN A 65 -16.34 11.96 0.22
C GLN A 65 -16.69 10.48 0.02
N VAL A 66 -15.76 9.57 0.31
CA VAL A 66 -15.99 8.12 0.15
C VAL A 66 -17.07 7.64 1.11
N ILE A 67 -16.96 7.96 2.40
CA ILE A 67 -17.90 7.49 3.43
C ILE A 67 -19.31 8.04 3.19
N ASN A 68 -19.44 9.30 2.75
CA ASN A 68 -20.75 9.89 2.45
C ASN A 68 -21.37 9.39 1.14
N ALA A 69 -20.57 8.80 0.24
CA ALA A 69 -21.02 8.26 -1.04
C ALA A 69 -21.35 6.75 -0.99
N MET A 70 -21.02 6.07 0.13
CA MET A 70 -21.34 4.67 0.42
C MET A 70 -22.72 4.56 1.07
#